data_AF-A0A699X5S9-F1
#
_entry.id   AF-A0A699X5S9-F1
#
_cell.length_a   1.000
_cell.length_b   1.000
_cell.length_c   1.000
_cell.angle_alpha   90.00
_cell.angle_beta   90.00
_cell.angle_gamma   90.00
#
_symmetry.space_group_name_H-M   'P 1'
#
loop_
_entity.id
_entity.type
_entity.pdbx_description
1 polymer ?
#
loop_
_entity_poly.entity_id
_entity_poly.type
_entity_poly.pdbx_seq_one_letter_code
_entity_poly.pdbx_strand_id
1 'polypeptide(L)' 'LWPSVEEDGVTRLKKYSELTAAEAIQADYDVKATNIILQGLPPKVYALVSTHKVAKEL' A
#
# COMPACT_ATOMS: atom_id res chain seq x y z
N LEU A 1 -6.69 0.54 -1.40
CA LEU A 1 -7.12 0.25 0.00
C LEU A 1 -6.89 -1.23 0.22
N TRP A 2 -6.14 -1.65 1.25
CA TRP A 2 -5.89 -3.08 1.42
C TRP A 2 -7.11 -3.78 2.02
N PRO A 3 -7.61 -4.87 1.42
CA PRO A 3 -8.81 -5.53 1.89
C PRO A 3 -8.59 -6.27 3.22
N SER A 4 -9.65 -6.36 4.01
CA SER A 4 -9.68 -7.05 5.30
C SER A 4 -10.67 -8.22 5.29
N VAL A 5 -10.50 -9.12 6.25
CA VAL A 5 -11.37 -10.26 6.49
C VAL A 5 -11.61 -10.37 8.00
N GLU A 6 -12.81 -10.78 8.38
CA GLU A 6 -13.13 -11.11 9.76
C GLU A 6 -12.87 -12.61 9.99
N GLU A 7 -11.99 -12.92 10.93
CA GLU A 7 -11.70 -14.27 11.39
C GLU A 7 -11.91 -14.30 12.90
N ASP A 8 -12.83 -15.16 13.36
CA ASP A 8 -13.18 -15.32 14.78
C ASP A 8 -13.56 -14.02 15.49
N GLY A 9 -14.25 -13.11 14.78
CA GLY A 9 -14.67 -11.80 15.30
C GLY A 9 -13.56 -10.76 15.35
N VAL A 10 -12.38 -11.07 14.81
CA VAL A 10 -11.27 -10.14 14.66
C VAL A 10 -11.11 -9.76 13.19
N THR A 11 -11.19 -8.47 12.88
CA THR A 11 -10.89 -7.96 11.54
C THR A 11 -9.38 -7.87 11.34
N ARG A 12 -8.84 -8.62 10.37
CA ARG A 12 -7.43 -8.54 9.97
C ARG A 12 -7.30 -8.21 8.50
N LEU A 13 -6.15 -7.66 8.09
CA LEU A 13 -5.82 -7.50 6.68
C LEU A 13 -5.59 -8.86 6.02
N LYS A 14 -6.12 -9.05 4.81
CA LYS A 14 -5.92 -10.28 4.03
C LYS A 14 -4.46 -10.43 3.63
N LYS A 15 -3.96 -11.66 3.50
CA LYS A 15 -2.71 -11.92 2.76
C LYS A 15 -2.97 -11.82 1.26
N TYR A 16 -1.93 -11.60 0.46
CA TYR A 16 -2.07 -11.55 -1.00
C TYR A 16 -2.68 -12.83 -1.59
N SER A 17 -2.35 -13.99 -1.01
CA SER A 17 -2.89 -15.29 -1.39
C SER A 17 -4.38 -15.47 -1.08
N GLU A 18 -4.94 -14.65 -0.19
CA GLU A 18 -6.35 -14.66 0.21
C GLU A 18 -7.16 -13.63 -0.60
N LEU A 19 -6.53 -12.90 -1.51
CA LEU A 19 -7.21 -11.94 -2.37
C LEU A 19 -8.02 -12.66 -3.44
N THR A 20 -9.21 -12.13 -3.67
CA THR A 20 -9.96 -12.45 -4.90
C THR A 20 -9.23 -11.91 -6.12
N ALA A 21 -9.56 -12.42 -7.30
CA ALA A 21 -8.96 -11.94 -8.55
C ALA A 21 -9.16 -10.43 -8.75
N ALA A 22 -10.34 -9.90 -8.39
CA ALA A 22 -10.62 -8.47 -8.50
C ALA A 22 -9.79 -7.62 -7.51
N GLU A 23 -9.65 -8.08 -6.25
CA GLU A 23 -8.82 -7.40 -5.25
C GLU A 23 -7.34 -7.42 -5.63
N ALA A 24 -6.84 -8.54 -6.17
CA ALA A 24 -5.47 -8.65 -6.65
C ALA A 24 -5.20 -7.70 -7.85
N ILE A 25 -6.12 -7.65 -8.82
CA ILE A 25 -6.03 -6.71 -9.95
C ILE A 25 -5.98 -5.26 -9.45
N GLN A 26 -6.81 -4.91 -8.47
CA GLN A 26 -6.80 -3.57 -7.88
C GLN A 26 -5.49 -3.29 -7.13
N ALA A 27 -4.99 -4.24 -6.34
CA ALA A 27 -3.72 -4.09 -5.63
C ALA A 27 -2.54 -3.89 -6.59
N ASP A 28 -2.49 -4.65 -7.68
CA ASP A 28 -1.48 -4.49 -8.73
C ASP A 28 -1.58 -3.12 -9.41
N TYR A 29 -2.81 -2.64 -9.66
CA TYR A 29 -3.03 -1.29 -10.19
C TYR A 29 -2.55 -0.20 -9.22
N ASP A 30 -2.90 -0.32 -7.93
CA ASP A 30 -2.49 0.63 -6.89
C ASP A 30 -0.95 0.69 -6.77
N VAL A 31 -0.26 -0.46 -6.85
CA VAL A 31 1.22 -0.54 -6.86
C VAL A 31 1.79 0.13 -8.11
N LYS A 32 1.22 -0.15 -9.28
CA LYS A 32 1.68 0.45 -10.54
C LYS A 32 1.48 1.97 -10.55
N ALA A 33 0.34 2.46 -10.08
CA ALA A 33 0.07 3.88 -9.94
C ALA A 33 1.06 4.55 -8.98
N THR A 34 1.31 3.93 -7.83
CA THR A 34 2.31 4.42 -6.86
C THR A 34 3.70 4.49 -7.47
N ASN A 35 4.13 3.45 -8.20
CA ASN A 35 5.42 3.42 -8.86
C ASN A 35 5.55 4.49 -9.95
N ILE A 36 4.49 4.79 -10.69
CA ILE A 36 4.49 5.88 -11.69
C ILE A 36 4.63 7.24 -11.00
N ILE A 37 3.87 7.46 -9.93
CA ILE A 37 3.94 8.71 -9.15
C ILE A 37 5.34 8.88 -8.55
N LEU A 38 5.91 7.83 -7.97
CA LEU A 38 7.26 7.85 -7.39
C LEU A 38 8.35 8.09 -8.43
N GLN A 39 8.25 7.50 -9.63
CA GLN A 39 9.21 7.74 -10.71
C GLN A 39 9.13 9.16 -11.29
N GLY A 40 7.93 9.77 -11.28
CA GLY A 40 7.75 11.16 -11.68
C GLY A 40 8.16 12.18 -10.61
N LEU A 41 8.38 11.75 -9.37
CA LEU A 41 8.74 12.63 -8.27
C LEU A 41 10.24 12.96 -8.26
N PRO A 42 10.61 14.25 -8.10
CA PRO A 42 12.00 14.61 -7.85
C PRO A 42 12.52 13.92 -6.58
N PRO A 43 13.74 13.34 -6.59
CA PRO A 43 14.28 12.59 -5.45
C PRO A 43 14.25 13.35 -4.11
N LYS A 44 14.37 14.68 -4.16
CA LYS A 44 14.33 15.55 -2.97
C LYS A 44 12.97 15.58 -2.29
N VAL A 45 11.88 15.49 -3.05
CA VAL A 45 10.51 15.42 -2.53
C VAL A 45 10.23 14.05 -1.94
N TYR A 46 10.66 12.98 -2.62
CA TYR A 46 10.57 11.62 -2.10
C TYR A 46 11.30 11.47 -0.77
N ALA A 47 12.55 11.97 -0.68
CA ALA A 47 13.34 11.91 0.54
C ALA A 47 12.66 12.65 1.72
N LEU A 48 12.07 13.83 1.47
CA LEU A 48 11.36 14.61 2.49
C LEU A 48 10.10 13.90 3.01
N VAL A 49 9.31 13.31 2.11
CA VAL A 49 8.12 12.53 2.49
C VAL A 49 8.52 11.27 3.27
N SER A 50 9.65 10.66 2.90
CA SER A 50 10.14 9.43 3.53
C SER A 50 10.70 9.70 4.93
N THR A 51 11.44 10.79 5.15
CA THR A 51 11.94 11.17 6.48
C THR A 51 10.80 11.56 7.43
N HIS A 52 9.76 12.25 6.94
CA HIS A 52 8.58 12.55 7.75
C HIS A 52 7.79 11.28 8.14
N LYS A 53 7.64 10.31 7.22
CA LYS A 53 7.02 9.01 7.54
C LYS A 53 7.80 8.28 8.64
N VAL A 54 9.13 8.20 8.51
CA VAL A 54 9.99 7.53 9.50
C VAL A 54 9.93 8.22 10.87
N ALA A 55 9.87 9.56 10.91
CA ALA A 55 9.78 10.30 12.18
C ALA A 55 8.41 10.19 12.88
N LYS A 56 7.35 9.78 12.17
CA LYS A 56 6.00 9.64 12.72
C LYS A 56 5.69 8.22 13.21
N GLU A 57 6.50 7.24 12.81
CA GLU A 57 6.42 5.84 13.28
C GLU A 57 7.44 5.50 14.38
N LEU A 58 8.22 6.49 14.83
CA LEU A 58 9.05 6.46 16.05
C LEU A 58 8.29 7.10 17.22
#